data_AF-A0A2K2CWH8-F1
#
_entry.id   AF-A0A2K2CWH8-F1
#
_cell.length_a   1.000
_cell.length_b   1.000
_cell.length_c   1.000
_cell.angle_alpha   90.00
_cell.angle_beta   90.00
_cell.angle_gamma   90.00
#
_symmetry.space_group_name_H-M   'P 1'
#
loop_
_entity.id
_entity.type
_entity.pdbx_description
1 polymer ?
#
loop_
_entity_poly.entity_id
_entity_poly.type
_entity_poly.pdbx_seq_one_letter_code
_entity_poly.pdbx_strand_id
1 'polypeptide(L)'
;MPHQADETISHLLLGCQVARQVWWKALSAWGRPDWLKGPDASLCDWWPSVPLAMTDRRDFATVSILLLWCLWKYRNRVVFDHIPVHFGALVKEMGSEMEAWLRAGLLRRLAFSVIPREWRDSG
;
A
#
# COMPACT_ATOMS: atom_id res chain seq x y z
N MET A 1 15.15 5.05 25.54
CA MET A 1 15.84 4.95 24.22
C MET A 1 14.76 4.75 23.18
N PRO A 2 14.69 5.55 22.09
CA PRO A 2 13.70 5.31 21.08
C PRO A 2 14.01 3.96 20.44
N HIS A 3 12.98 3.11 20.36
CA HIS A 3 13.03 1.79 19.76
C HIS A 3 13.26 1.98 18.26
N GLN A 4 14.52 1.91 17.83
CA GLN A 4 14.84 1.63 16.43
C GLN A 4 14.43 0.17 16.22
N ALA A 5 13.16 -0.04 15.89
CA ALA A 5 12.70 -1.33 15.39
C ALA A 5 13.64 -1.67 14.22
N ASP A 6 14.18 -2.89 14.18
CA ASP A 6 14.93 -3.35 13.03
C ASP A 6 14.13 -3.00 11.76
N GLU A 7 14.76 -2.28 10.82
CA GLU A 7 14.15 -1.90 9.54
C GLU A 7 13.96 -3.15 8.68
N THR A 8 13.05 -4.01 9.10
CA THR A 8 12.63 -5.19 8.37
C THR A 8 11.69 -4.77 7.25
N ILE A 9 11.63 -5.57 6.18
CA ILE A 9 10.70 -5.34 5.08
C ILE A 9 9.24 -5.25 5.58
N SER A 10 8.88 -5.98 6.63
CA SER A 10 7.59 -5.91 7.31
C SER A 10 7.37 -4.53 7.94
N HIS A 11 8.34 -4.00 8.69
CA HIS A 11 8.24 -2.64 9.23
C HIS A 11 8.14 -1.61 8.10
N LEU A 12 8.97 -1.69 7.07
CA LEU A 12 9.00 -0.72 5.98
C LEU A 12 7.70 -0.67 5.17
N LEU A 13 7.10 -1.83 4.88
CA LEU A 13 5.97 -1.94 3.96
C LEU A 13 4.61 -2.12 4.64
N LEU A 14 4.57 -2.43 5.93
CA LEU A 14 3.33 -2.65 6.70
C LEU A 14 3.31 -1.87 8.03
N GLY A 15 4.43 -1.85 8.75
CA GLY A 15 4.50 -1.38 10.14
C GLY A 15 4.76 0.11 10.35
N CYS A 16 5.47 0.77 9.45
CA CYS A 16 5.89 2.16 9.62
C CYS A 16 4.69 3.11 9.48
N GLN A 17 4.79 4.30 10.07
CA GLN A 17 3.67 5.26 10.13
C GLN A 17 3.11 5.59 8.74
N VAL A 18 3.97 5.77 7.74
CA VAL A 18 3.56 6.04 6.35
C VAL A 18 2.82 4.85 5.74
N ALA A 19 3.40 3.65 5.83
CA ALA A 19 2.79 2.43 5.31
C ALA A 19 1.44 2.13 5.96
N ARG A 20 1.33 2.30 7.29
CA ARG A 20 0.07 2.12 8.01
C ARG A 20 -1.02 3.07 7.56
N GLN A 21 -0.69 4.34 7.28
CA GLN A 21 -1.68 5.29 6.76
C GLN A 21 -2.18 4.91 5.37
N VAL A 22 -1.29 4.44 4.49
CA VAL A 22 -1.66 3.91 3.17
C VAL A 22 -2.57 2.70 3.32
N TRP A 23 -2.16 1.70 4.10
CA TRP A 23 -2.97 0.49 4.31
C TRP A 23 -4.32 0.80 4.95
N TRP A 24 -4.37 1.68 5.95
CA TRP A 24 -5.62 2.09 6.57
C TRP A 24 -6.60 2.69 5.56
N LYS A 25 -6.12 3.60 4.70
CA LYS A 25 -6.96 4.21 3.65
C LYS A 25 -7.43 3.20 2.62
N ALA A 26 -6.53 2.35 2.12
CA ALA A 26 -6.86 1.32 1.14
C ALA A 26 -7.86 0.29 1.69
N LEU A 27 -7.63 -0.23 2.90
CA LEU A 27 -8.50 -1.19 3.55
C LEU A 27 -9.85 -0.57 3.96
N SER A 28 -9.86 0.71 4.34
CA SER A 28 -11.11 1.44 4.59
C SER A 28 -11.95 1.57 3.32
N ALA A 29 -11.32 1.84 2.17
CA ALA A 29 -12.02 1.90 0.88
C ALA A 29 -12.53 0.52 0.44
N TRP A 30 -11.87 -0.56 0.88
CA TRP A 30 -12.35 -1.94 0.75
C TRP A 30 -13.43 -2.33 1.78
N GLY A 31 -13.76 -1.43 2.72
CA GLY A 31 -14.71 -1.71 3.80
C GLY A 31 -14.22 -2.75 4.82
N ARG A 32 -12.90 -2.88 4.98
CA ARG A 32 -12.24 -3.85 5.89
C ARG A 32 -11.04 -3.25 6.65
N PRO A 33 -11.19 -2.08 7.32
CA PRO A 33 -10.09 -1.48 8.09
C PRO A 33 -9.59 -2.40 9.23
N ASP A 34 -10.43 -3.32 9.70
CA ASP A 34 -10.14 -4.34 10.72
C ASP A 34 -9.08 -5.36 10.29
N TRP A 35 -8.78 -5.46 8.99
CA TRP A 35 -7.74 -6.34 8.47
C TRP A 35 -6.33 -5.80 8.72
N LEU A 36 -6.18 -4.53 9.09
CA LEU A 36 -4.87 -3.96 9.43
C LEU A 36 -4.42 -4.45 10.80
N LYS A 37 -3.31 -5.21 10.82
CA LYS A 37 -2.71 -5.71 12.06
C LYS A 37 -1.87 -4.63 12.76
N GLY A 38 -1.32 -4.97 13.92
CA GLY A 38 -0.43 -4.09 14.69
C GLY A 38 0.85 -3.70 13.92
N PRO A 39 1.60 -2.69 14.40
CA PRO A 39 2.81 -2.19 13.73
C PRO A 39 3.93 -3.22 13.62
N ASP A 40 3.95 -4.21 14.53
CA ASP A 40 4.96 -5.27 14.57
C ASP A 40 4.54 -6.51 13.79
N ALA A 41 3.46 -6.43 13.01
CA ALA A 41 2.98 -7.54 12.21
C ALA A 41 3.96 -7.87 11.07
N SER A 42 4.22 -9.16 10.89
CA SER A 42 4.95 -9.67 9.74
C SER A 42 4.08 -9.60 8.48
N LEU A 43 4.66 -9.15 7.36
CA LEU A 43 3.98 -9.17 6.06
C LEU A 43 3.60 -10.61 5.66
N CYS A 44 4.48 -11.58 5.96
CA CYS A 44 4.27 -12.99 5.66
C CYS A 44 3.15 -13.63 6.50
N ASP A 45 2.88 -13.12 7.70
CA ASP A 45 1.80 -13.62 8.56
C ASP A 45 0.49 -12.87 8.31
N TRP A 46 0.59 -11.58 8.02
CA TRP A 46 -0.57 -10.73 7.71
C TRP A 46 -1.24 -11.18 6.42
N TRP A 47 -0.48 -11.40 5.35
CA TRP A 47 -1.03 -11.71 4.03
C TRP A 47 -1.94 -12.95 3.99
N PRO A 48 -1.52 -14.12 4.53
CA PRO A 48 -2.37 -15.30 4.57
C PRO A 48 -3.57 -15.16 5.52
N SER A 49 -3.48 -14.25 6.51
CA SER A 49 -4.54 -14.06 7.52
C SER A 49 -5.77 -13.32 6.99
N VAL A 50 -5.68 -12.69 5.82
CA VAL A 50 -6.78 -11.91 5.23
C VAL A 50 -7.90 -12.84 4.73
N PRO A 51 -9.11 -12.78 5.31
CA PRO A 51 -10.20 -13.71 5.01
C PRO A 51 -10.98 -13.29 3.74
N LEU A 52 -10.36 -13.46 2.58
CA LEU A 52 -10.98 -13.14 1.27
C LEU A 52 -11.61 -14.37 0.62
N ALA A 53 -12.78 -14.16 0.00
CA ALA A 53 -13.33 -15.11 -0.96
C ALA A 53 -12.39 -15.24 -2.18
N MET A 54 -12.38 -16.41 -2.82
CA MET A 54 -11.48 -16.68 -3.96
C MET A 54 -11.62 -15.67 -5.10
N THR A 55 -12.83 -15.15 -5.34
CA THR A 55 -13.11 -14.13 -6.36
C THR A 55 -12.46 -12.79 -6.04
N ASP A 56 -12.48 -12.38 -4.78
CA ASP A 56 -11.97 -11.08 -4.33
C ASP A 56 -10.45 -11.12 -4.09
N ARG A 57 -9.92 -12.34 -3.86
CA ARG A 57 -8.49 -12.56 -3.58
C ARG A 57 -7.60 -12.08 -4.70
N ARG A 58 -8.01 -12.21 -5.97
CA ARG A 58 -7.19 -11.76 -7.11
C ARG A 58 -7.08 -10.24 -7.16
N ASP A 59 -8.22 -9.55 -7.08
CA ASP A 59 -8.27 -8.09 -7.20
C ASP A 59 -7.59 -7.43 -5.99
N PHE A 60 -7.85 -7.95 -4.78
CA PHE A 60 -7.14 -7.55 -3.58
C PHE A 60 -5.64 -7.80 -3.69
N ALA A 61 -5.25 -8.95 -4.26
CA ALA A 61 -3.84 -9.28 -4.42
C ALA A 61 -3.12 -8.30 -5.33
N THR A 62 -3.71 -7.99 -6.48
CA THR A 62 -3.18 -7.00 -7.42
C THR A 62 -3.04 -5.62 -6.79
N VAL A 63 -4.07 -5.12 -6.11
CA VAL A 63 -4.00 -3.82 -5.44
C VAL A 63 -2.93 -3.81 -4.37
N SER A 64 -2.85 -4.86 -3.56
CA SER A 64 -1.86 -4.97 -2.49
C SER A 64 -0.42 -5.00 -3.02
N ILE A 65 -0.16 -5.75 -4.09
CA ILE A 65 1.15 -5.78 -4.75
C ILE A 65 1.51 -4.38 -5.26
N LEU A 66 0.55 -3.66 -5.85
CA LEU A 66 0.76 -2.28 -6.29
C LEU A 66 1.12 -1.35 -5.13
N LEU A 67 0.40 -1.45 -4.00
CA LEU A 67 0.68 -0.62 -2.82
C LEU A 67 2.06 -0.92 -2.23
N LEU A 68 2.42 -2.20 -2.12
CA LEU A 68 3.74 -2.63 -1.69
C LEU A 68 4.83 -2.08 -2.62
N TRP A 69 4.62 -2.16 -3.93
CA TRP A 69 5.52 -1.62 -4.95
C TRP A 69 5.71 -0.11 -4.82
N CYS A 70 4.62 0.65 -4.67
CA CYS A 70 4.70 2.10 -4.51
C CYS A 70 5.39 2.51 -3.20
N LEU A 71 5.09 1.83 -2.10
CA LEU A 71 5.76 2.05 -0.80
C LEU A 71 7.26 1.76 -0.90
N TRP A 72 7.63 0.66 -1.56
CA TRP A 72 9.03 0.28 -1.79
C TRP A 72 9.77 1.32 -2.63
N LYS A 73 9.21 1.72 -3.78
CA LYS A 73 9.80 2.77 -4.64
C LYS A 73 9.99 4.07 -3.89
N TYR A 74 8.94 4.54 -3.21
CA TYR A 74 8.99 5.78 -2.46
C TYR A 74 10.07 5.75 -1.37
N ARG A 75 10.17 4.65 -0.60
CA ARG A 75 11.22 4.52 0.42
C ARG A 75 12.61 4.51 -0.20
N ASN A 76 12.82 3.84 -1.34
CA ASN A 76 14.09 3.89 -2.04
C ASN A 76 14.45 5.32 -2.44
N ARG A 77 13.51 6.11 -2.97
CA ARG A 77 13.77 7.51 -3.29
C ARG A 77 14.11 8.34 -2.05
N VAL A 78 13.40 8.14 -0.94
CA VAL A 78 13.71 8.84 0.33
C VAL A 78 15.15 8.54 0.79
N VAL A 79 15.61 7.30 0.64
CA VAL A 79 16.94 6.87 1.08
C VAL A 79 18.04 7.29 0.09
N PHE A 80 17.84 7.09 -1.21
CA PHE A 80 18.87 7.25 -2.23
C PHE A 80 18.87 8.64 -2.89
N ASP A 81 17.70 9.29 -3.02
CA ASP A 81 17.56 10.62 -3.62
C ASP A 81 17.44 11.73 -2.56
N HIS A 82 17.49 11.37 -1.27
CA HIS A 82 17.33 12.28 -0.13
C HIS A 82 16.05 13.14 -0.18
N ILE A 83 14.98 12.64 -0.79
CA ILE A 83 13.71 13.36 -0.82
C ILE A 83 13.06 13.39 0.57
N PRO A 84 12.44 14.51 0.97
CA PRO A 84 11.74 14.58 2.25
C PRO A 84 10.52 13.64 2.25
N VAL A 85 10.22 13.07 3.41
CA VAL A 85 9.02 12.26 3.58
C VAL A 85 7.78 13.16 3.49
N HIS A 86 7.03 13.06 2.40
CA HIS A 86 5.81 13.82 2.16
C HIS A 86 4.68 12.90 1.68
N PHE A 87 3.67 12.68 2.54
CA PHE A 87 2.55 11.77 2.25
C PHE A 87 1.77 12.17 0.98
N GLY A 88 1.56 13.47 0.75
CA GLY A 88 0.87 13.92 -0.46
C GLY A 88 1.64 13.62 -1.75
N ALA A 89 2.97 13.60 -1.69
CA ALA A 89 3.80 13.24 -2.85
C ALA A 89 3.72 11.74 -3.13
N LEU A 90 3.73 10.92 -2.08
CA LEU A 90 3.51 9.48 -2.17
C LEU A 90 2.14 9.14 -2.79
N VAL A 91 1.07 9.80 -2.32
CA VAL A 91 -0.28 9.62 -2.85
C VAL A 91 -0.36 9.96 -4.34
N LYS A 92 0.29 11.05 -4.76
CA LYS A 92 0.34 11.44 -6.16
C LYS A 92 1.07 10.41 -7.02
N GLU A 93 2.23 9.94 -6.56
CA GLU A 93 3.01 8.90 -7.26
C GLU A 93 2.24 7.58 -7.34
N MET A 94 1.54 7.19 -6.27
CA MET A 94 0.64 6.05 -6.26
C MET A 94 -0.47 6.19 -7.31
N GLY A 95 -1.10 7.35 -7.41
CA GLY A 95 -2.12 7.63 -8.42
C GLY A 95 -1.63 7.42 -9.85
N SER A 96 -0.49 8.03 -10.19
CA SER A 96 0.13 7.88 -11.51
C SER A 96 0.54 6.43 -11.80
N GLU A 97 1.06 5.70 -10.81
CA GLU A 97 1.40 4.27 -10.97
C GLU A 97 0.16 3.41 -11.19
N MET A 98 -0.94 3.66 -10.46
CA MET A 98 -2.20 2.94 -10.62
C MET A 98 -2.79 3.13 -12.01
N GLU A 99 -2.76 4.36 -12.53
CA GLU A 99 -3.20 4.67 -13.88
C GLU A 99 -2.32 3.97 -14.93
N ALA A 100 -1.00 3.92 -14.72
CA ALA A 100 -0.09 3.18 -15.60
C ALA A 100 -0.40 1.67 -15.62
N TRP A 101 -0.65 1.07 -14.46
CA TRP A 101 -1.01 -0.35 -14.35
C TRP A 101 -2.39 -0.65 -14.95
N LEU A 102 -3.34 0.28 -14.83
CA LEU A 102 -4.66 0.19 -15.48
C LEU A 102 -4.50 0.18 -17.00
N ARG A 103 -3.73 1.12 -17.56
CA ARG A 103 -3.46 1.20 -19.00
C ARG A 103 -2.70 -0.01 -19.54
N ALA A 104 -1.79 -0.57 -18.75
CA ALA A 104 -1.07 -1.80 -19.08
C ALA A 104 -1.93 -3.08 -18.95
N GLY A 105 -3.17 -2.99 -18.46
CA GLY A 105 -4.05 -4.14 -18.24
C GLY A 105 -3.66 -5.01 -17.03
N LEU A 106 -2.75 -4.53 -16.18
CA LEU A 106 -2.30 -5.21 -14.96
C LEU A 106 -3.27 -4.98 -13.79
N LEU A 107 -3.95 -3.82 -13.78
CA LEU A 107 -4.98 -3.48 -12.81
C LEU A 107 -6.35 -3.50 -13.47
N ARG A 108 -7.28 -4.28 -12.93
CA ARG A 108 -8.67 -4.30 -13.42
C ARG A 108 -9.39 -3.04 -13.01
N ARG A 109 -10.32 -2.57 -13.86
CA ARG A 109 -11.16 -1.40 -13.57
C ARG A 109 -11.99 -1.54 -12.29
N LEU A 110 -12.45 -2.76 -11.97
CA LEU A 110 -13.15 -3.05 -10.72
C LEU A 110 -12.21 -2.96 -9.50
N ALA A 111 -10.99 -3.47 -9.61
CA ALA A 111 -9.99 -3.34 -8.54
C ALA A 111 -9.57 -1.86 -8.34
N PHE A 112 -9.43 -1.10 -9.44
CA PHE A 112 -9.12 0.32 -9.41
C PHE A 112 -10.21 1.17 -8.73
N SER A 113 -11.48 0.79 -8.84
CA SER A 113 -12.58 1.54 -8.20
C SER A 113 -12.59 1.42 -6.67
N VAL A 114 -11.96 0.38 -6.11
CA VAL A 114 -11.86 0.18 -4.66
C VAL A 114 -10.74 1.00 -4.01
N ILE A 115 -9.86 1.59 -4.81
CA ILE A 115 -8.80 2.49 -4.33
C ILE A 115 -9.43 3.80 -3.79
N PRO A 116 -8.82 4.49 -2.80
CA PRO A 116 -9.28 5.82 -2.38
C PRO A 116 -9.41 6.80 -3.55
N ARG A 117 -10.50 7.59 -3.59
CA ARG A 117 -10.77 8.56 -4.67
C ARG A 117 -9.65 9.56 -4.82
N GLU A 118 -9.15 10.06 -3.70
CA GLU A 118 -8.10 11.07 -3.66
C GLU A 118 -6.79 10.60 -4.31
N TRP A 119 -6.55 9.29 -4.39
CA TRP A 119 -5.37 8.73 -5.05
C TRP A 119 -5.57 8.65 -6.56
N ARG A 120 -6.79 8.33 -7.01
CA ARG A 120 -7.13 8.30 -8.44
C ARG A 120 -7.10 9.68 -9.07
N ASP A 121 -7.65 10.68 -8.38
CA ASP A 121 -7.78 12.03 -8.90
C ASP A 121 -6.46 12.81 -8.89
N SER A 122 -5.40 12.22 -8.30
CA SER A 122 -4.04 12.78 -8.25
C SER A 122 -3.14 12.32 -9.41
N GLY A 123 -3.61 11.36 -10.22
CA GLY A 123 -2.84 10.68 -11.27
C GLY A 123 -2.87 11.35 -12.64
#